data_AF-A0A358SKG4-F1
#
_entry.id   AF-A0A358SKG4-F1
#
_cell.length_a   1.000
_cell.length_b   1.000
_cell.length_c   1.000
_cell.angle_alpha   90.00
_cell.angle_beta   90.00
_cell.angle_gamma   90.00
#
_symmetry.space_group_name_H-M   'P 1'
#
loop_
_entity.id
_entity.type
_entity.pdbx_description
1 polymer ?
#
loop_
_entity_poly.entity_id
_entity_poly.type
_entity_poly.pdbx_seq_one_letter_code
_entity_poly.pdbx_strand_id
1 'polypeptide(L)' 'VARHMANLEAVLTYEGTEEIHSLILGKAITGEDAFA' A
#
# COMPACT_ATOMS: atom_id res chain seq x y z
N VAL A 1 -2.46 -15.48 -19.21
CA VAL A 1 -3.25 -14.72 -18.21
C VAL A 1 -2.69 -14.90 -16.80
N ALA A 2 -2.48 -16.13 -16.29
CA ALA A 2 -1.90 -16.39 -14.95
C ALA A 2 -0.59 -15.63 -14.64
N ARG A 3 0.35 -15.57 -15.59
CA ARG A 3 1.62 -14.80 -15.43
C ARG A 3 1.39 -13.30 -15.15
N HIS A 4 0.40 -12.68 -15.81
CA HIS A 4 0.14 -11.25 -15.58
C HIS A 4 -0.45 -10.99 -14.20
N MET A 5 -1.31 -11.89 -13.72
CA MET A 5 -1.82 -11.82 -12.34
C MET A 5 -0.68 -11.98 -11.32
N ALA A 6 0.22 -12.95 -11.53
CA ALA A 6 1.38 -13.13 -10.67
C ALA A 6 2.31 -11.90 -10.65
N ASN A 7 2.50 -11.26 -11.81
CA ASN A 7 3.27 -10.01 -11.88
C ASN A 7 2.59 -8.86 -11.12
N LEU A 8 1.25 -8.77 -11.17
CA LEU A 8 0.49 -7.74 -10.45
C LEU A 8 0.54 -7.93 -8.93
N GLU A 9 0.56 -9.17 -8.44
CA GLU A 9 0.73 -9.41 -6.99
C GLU A 9 2.09 -8.94 -6.48
N ALA A 10 3.16 -9.15 -7.25
CA ALA A 10 4.47 -8.60 -6.92
C ALA A 10 4.42 -7.05 -6.88
N VAL A 11 3.76 -6.44 -7.87
CA VAL A 11 3.60 -4.97 -7.94
C VAL A 11 2.80 -4.41 -6.75
N LEU A 12 1.75 -5.12 -6.31
CA LEU A 12 0.87 -4.69 -5.23
C LEU A 12 1.59 -4.52 -3.88
N THR A 13 2.74 -5.16 -3.68
CA THR A 13 3.38 -5.26 -2.37
C THR A 13 4.71 -4.51 -2.26
N TYR A 14 5.49 -4.40 -3.34
CA TYR A 14 6.89 -3.95 -3.22
C TYR A 14 7.07 -2.43 -3.00
N GLU A 15 6.17 -1.58 -3.52
CA GLU A 15 6.24 -0.11 -3.33
C GLU A 15 5.39 0.38 -2.16
N GLY A 16 5.03 -0.52 -1.25
CA GLY A 16 4.09 -0.25 -0.17
C GLY A 16 2.74 -0.90 -0.47
N THR A 17 2.18 -1.52 0.56
CA THR A 17 0.87 -2.15 0.48
C THR A 17 -0.24 -1.10 0.47
N GLU A 18 -1.46 -1.53 0.18
CA GLU A 18 -2.65 -0.66 0.27
C GLU A 18 -2.78 -0.06 1.68
N GLU A 19 -2.53 -0.85 2.72
CA GLU A 19 -2.58 -0.41 4.11
C GLU A 19 -1.53 0.66 4.41
N ILE A 20 -0.30 0.51 3.91
CA ILE A 20 0.76 1.52 4.09
C ILE A 20 0.37 2.84 3.45
N HIS A 21 -0.15 2.81 2.21
CA HIS A 21 -0.60 4.02 1.53
C HIS A 21 -1.79 4.68 2.23
N SER A 22 -2.72 3.86 2.74
CA SER A 22 -3.86 4.33 3.54
C SER A 22 -3.40 5.01 4.84
N LEU A 23 -2.37 4.50 5.52
CA LEU A 23 -1.77 5.14 6.70
C LEU A 23 -1.07 6.46 6.36
N ILE A 24 -0.35 6.53 5.23
CA ILE A 24 0.28 7.78 4.75
C ILE A 24 -0.79 8.85 4.49
N LEU A 25 -1.86 8.49 3.79
CA LEU A 25 -2.98 9.40 3.53
C LEU A 25 -3.68 9.81 4.83
N GLY A 26 -3.90 8.86 5.74
CA GLY A 26 -4.46 9.11 7.07
C GLY A 26 -3.67 10.19 7.80
N LYS A 27 -2.35 10.02 7.92
CA LYS A 27 -1.45 11.01 8.52
C LYS A 27 -1.52 12.38 7.83
N ALA A 28 -1.60 12.42 6.50
CA ALA A 28 -1.70 13.67 5.75
C ALA A 28 -3.03 14.41 5.98
N ILE A 29 -4.12 13.68 6.26
CA ILE A 29 -5.46 14.25 6.49
C ILE A 29 -5.67 14.62 7.95
N THR A 30 -5.28 13.76 8.89
CA THR A 30 -5.58 13.90 10.32
C THR A 30 -4.46 14.54 11.12
N GLY A 31 -3.22 14.47 10.63
CA GLY A 31 -2.02 14.87 11.37
C GLY A 31 -1.53 13.84 12.39
N GLU A 32 -2.28 12.76 12.61
CA GLU A 32 -1.95 11.71 13.57
C GLU A 32 -1.16 10.58 12.91
N ASP A 33 -0.12 10.10 13.59
CA ASP A 33 0.72 8.99 13.11
C ASP A 33 0.16 7.65 13.62
N ALA A 34 -0.10 6.71 12.70
CA ALA A 34 -0.75 5.43 12.98
C ALA A 34 0.07 4.21 12.49
N PHE A 35 1.40 4.36 12.31
CA PHE A 35 2.29 3.24 11.94
C PHE A 35 2.65 2.30 13.11
N ALA A 36 2.31 2.65 14.35
CA ALA A 36 2.69 1.94 15.56
C ALA A 36 1.66 0.87 15.99
#